data_AF-A0A3C1VQ69-F1
#
_entry.id   AF-A0A3C1VQ69-F1
#
_cell.length_a   1.000
_cell.length_b   1.000
_cell.length_c   1.000
_cell.angle_alpha   90.00
_cell.angle_beta   90.00
_cell.angle_gamma   90.00
#
_symmetry.space_group_name_H-M   'P 1'
#
loop_
_entity.id
_entity.type
_entity.pdbx_description
1 polymer ?
#
loop_
_entity_poly.entity_id
_entity_poly.type
_entity_poly.pdbx_seq_one_letter_code
_entity_poly.pdbx_strand_id
1 'polypeptide(L)'
;AFEFSQIYGLDVVVIPTNVPMVRDDANDLIFLSMEEKFEAILGDIIEICGKGAPVLVGTASIDTSEILSDYLKKKKIDHEVLNAKFHAKEAEIIAQ
;
A
#
# COMPACT_ATOMS: atom_id res chain seq x y z
N ALA A 1 -15.22 4.47 -17.69
CA ALA A 1 -16.18 3.97 -18.70
C ALA A 1 -16.21 4.88 -19.94
N PHE A 2 -16.41 6.19 -19.77
CA PHE A 2 -16.49 7.15 -20.88
C PHE A 2 -15.23 7.15 -21.78
N GLU A 3 -14.04 7.19 -21.17
CA GLU A 3 -12.77 7.19 -21.91
C GLU A 3 -12.57 5.92 -22.75
N PHE A 4 -12.89 4.74 -22.20
CA PHE A 4 -12.80 3.47 -22.92
C PHE A 4 -13.72 3.41 -24.14
N SER A 5 -14.93 3.96 -24.03
CA SER A 5 -15.88 4.01 -25.14
C SER A 5 -15.44 5.02 -26.21
N GLN A 6 -14.97 6.21 -25.81
CA GLN A 6 -14.56 7.25 -26.77
C GLN A 6 -13.26 6.95 -27.50
N ILE A 7 -12.26 6.42 -26.80
CA ILE A 7 -10.93 6.17 -27.39
C ILE A 7 -10.90 4.82 -28.11
N TYR A 8 -11.57 3.80 -27.56
CA TYR A 8 -11.44 2.42 -28.03
C TYR A 8 -12.75 1.78 -28.48
N GLY A 9 -13.91 2.45 -28.34
CA GLY A 9 -15.21 1.86 -28.68
C GLY A 9 -15.62 0.70 -27.77
N LEU A 10 -15.06 0.63 -26.56
CA LEU A 10 -15.29 -0.47 -25.64
C LEU A 10 -16.31 -0.11 -24.56
N ASP A 11 -17.32 -0.96 -24.43
CA ASP A 11 -18.28 -0.90 -23.33
C ASP A 11 -17.69 -1.51 -22.05
N VAL A 12 -17.99 -0.89 -20.91
CA VAL A 12 -17.53 -1.35 -19.59
C VAL A 12 -18.74 -1.80 -18.78
N VAL A 13 -18.75 -3.08 -18.40
CA VAL A 13 -19.79 -3.67 -17.55
C VAL A 13 -19.22 -3.97 -16.17
N VAL A 14 -19.89 -3.49 -15.12
CA VAL A 14 -19.50 -3.76 -13.73
C VAL A 14 -20.12 -5.09 -13.30
N ILE A 15 -19.28 -6.12 -13.17
CA ILE A 15 -19.68 -7.42 -12.66
C ILE A 15 -19.69 -7.37 -11.12
N PRO A 16 -20.77 -7.81 -10.45
CA PRO A 16 -20.82 -7.84 -9.00
C PRO A 16 -19.79 -8.83 -8.43
N THR A 17 -19.32 -8.55 -7.21
CA THR A 17 -18.40 -9.45 -6.50
C THR A 17 -19.11 -10.71 -6.04
N ASN A 18 -18.37 -11.82 -5.93
CA ASN A 18 -18.91 -13.09 -5.44
C ASN A 18 -19.35 -13.03 -3.95
N VAL A 19 -18.72 -12.15 -3.18
CA VAL A 19 -19.03 -11.90 -1.76
C VAL A 19 -19.25 -10.40 -1.53
N PRO A 20 -20.07 -10.00 -0.53
CA PRO A 20 -20.22 -8.60 -0.16
C PRO A 20 -18.86 -7.98 0.21
N MET A 21 -18.61 -6.78 -0.30
CA MET A 21 -17.42 -6.01 0.05
C MET A 21 -17.57 -5.44 1.46
N VAL A 22 -16.66 -5.80 2.37
CA VAL A 22 -16.67 -5.38 3.79
C VAL A 22 -15.41 -4.63 4.19
N ARG A 23 -14.59 -4.21 3.21
CA ARG A 23 -13.37 -3.44 3.47
C ARG A 23 -13.77 -2.05 3.98
N ASP A 24 -13.17 -1.65 5.09
CA ASP A 24 -13.35 -0.30 5.64
C ASP A 24 -12.31 0.64 5.01
N ASP A 25 -12.78 1.55 4.16
CA ASP A 25 -11.96 2.54 3.47
C ASP A 25 -11.96 3.83 4.30
N ALA A 26 -10.92 4.01 5.12
CA ALA A 26 -10.75 5.20 5.95
C ALA A 26 -10.45 6.46 5.11
N ASN A 27 -10.79 7.63 5.66
CA ASN A 27 -10.48 8.92 5.02
C ASN A 27 -8.97 9.21 5.01
N ASP A 28 -8.55 10.03 4.05
CA ASP A 28 -7.16 10.47 3.93
C ASP A 28 -6.72 11.32 5.13
N LEU A 29 -5.47 11.09 5.58
CA LEU A 29 -4.79 11.93 6.56
C LEU A 29 -3.76 12.82 5.85
N ILE A 30 -3.91 14.14 6.03
CA ILE A 30 -3.05 15.14 5.38
C ILE A 30 -2.18 15.82 6.44
N PHE A 31 -0.88 15.83 6.21
CA PHE A 31 0.12 16.40 7.12
C PHE A 31 0.83 17.59 6.48
N LEU A 32 1.28 18.53 7.31
CA LEU A 32 1.99 19.72 6.86
C LEU A 32 3.40 19.39 6.40
N SER A 33 4.10 18.53 7.17
CA SER A 33 5.46 18.12 6.87
C SER A 33 5.56 16.64 6.51
N MET A 34 6.62 16.28 5.79
CA MET A 34 6.94 14.88 5.50
C MET A 34 7.35 14.12 6.77
N GLU A 35 8.01 14.77 7.71
CA GLU A 35 8.44 14.16 8.97
C GLU A 35 7.26 13.74 9.82
N GLU A 36 6.28 14.62 10.05
CA GLU A 36 5.03 14.30 10.75
C GLU A 36 4.28 13.16 10.06
N LYS A 37 4.22 13.18 8.73
CA LYS A 37 3.59 12.11 7.95
C LYS A 37 4.27 10.76 8.21
N PHE A 38 5.60 10.71 8.19
CA PHE A 38 6.34 9.47 8.43
C PHE A 38 6.19 8.99 9.87
N GLU A 39 6.24 9.88 10.86
CA GLU A 39 6.01 9.52 12.26
C GLU A 39 4.60 8.94 12.47
N ALA A 40 3.58 9.54 11.87
CA ALA A 40 2.22 9.02 11.91
C ALA A 40 2.11 7.62 11.27
N ILE A 41 2.66 7.45 10.06
CA ILE A 41 2.69 6.15 9.37
C ILE A 41 3.38 5.08 10.24
N LEU A 42 4.51 5.41 10.86
CA LEU A 42 5.22 4.47 11.73
C LEU A 42 4.41 4.11 12.98
N GLY A 43 3.71 5.09 13.56
CA GLY A 43 2.79 4.86 14.67
C GLY A 43 1.70 3.85 14.32
N ASP A 44 1.05 4.05 13.17
CA ASP A 44 0.01 3.17 12.66
C ASP A 44 0.54 1.75 12.39
N ILE A 45 1.71 1.63 11.75
CA ILE A 45 2.34 0.33 11.50
C ILE A 45 2.60 -0.40 12.82
N ILE A 46 3.17 0.27 13.82
CA ILE A 46 3.47 -0.35 15.12
C ILE A 46 2.18 -0.80 15.81
N GLU A 47 1.13 0.02 15.79
CA GLU A 47 -0.14 -0.30 16.42
C GLU A 47 -0.81 -1.50 15.74
N ILE A 48 -0.88 -1.49 14.40
CA ILE A 48 -1.56 -2.53 13.61
C ILE A 48 -0.78 -3.85 13.66
N CYS A 49 0.56 -3.81 13.49
CA CYS A 49 1.41 -4.99 13.66
C CYS A 49 1.36 -5.51 15.11
N GLY A 50 1.29 -4.62 16.11
CA GLY A 50 1.12 -4.99 17.52
C GLY A 50 -0.19 -5.71 17.81
N LYS A 51 -1.24 -5.48 17.00
CA LYS A 51 -2.51 -6.22 17.02
C LYS A 51 -2.45 -7.54 16.23
N GLY A 52 -1.33 -7.83 15.55
CA GLY A 52 -1.15 -9.02 14.73
C GLY A 52 -1.76 -8.95 13.33
N ALA A 53 -2.15 -7.76 12.87
CA ALA A 53 -2.70 -7.58 11.53
C ALA A 53 -1.57 -7.29 10.52
N PRO A 54 -1.65 -7.85 9.29
CA PRO A 54 -0.68 -7.59 8.24
C PRO A 54 -0.85 -6.18 7.68
N VAL A 55 0.27 -5.56 7.29
CA VAL A 55 0.31 -4.19 6.75
C VAL A 55 1.04 -4.16 5.42
N LEU A 56 0.42 -3.53 4.42
CA LEU A 56 1.03 -3.23 3.13
C LEU A 56 1.15 -1.72 2.97
N VAL A 57 2.36 -1.23 2.70
CA VAL A 57 2.61 0.21 2.50
C VAL A 57 2.97 0.48 1.04
N GLY A 58 2.18 1.32 0.38
CA GLY A 58 2.44 1.80 -0.98
C GLY A 58 3.17 3.14 -0.98
N THR A 59 4.25 3.25 -1.75
CA THR A 59 4.96 4.51 -1.99
C THR A 59 4.93 4.87 -3.47
N ALA A 60 5.12 6.16 -3.77
CA ALA A 60 5.15 6.65 -5.15
C ALA A 60 6.52 6.47 -5.84
N SER A 61 7.60 6.24 -5.08
CA SER A 61 8.94 6.11 -5.61
C SER A 61 9.81 5.17 -4.79
N ILE A 62 10.83 4.59 -5.43
CA ILE A 62 11.83 3.72 -4.78
C ILE A 62 12.55 4.48 -3.67
N ASP A 63 12.95 5.73 -3.90
CA ASP A 63 13.63 6.55 -2.89
C ASP A 63 12.80 6.72 -1.61
N THR A 64 11.48 6.90 -1.77
CA THR A 64 10.57 7.01 -0.62
C THR A 64 10.47 5.68 0.13
N SER A 65 10.49 4.54 -0.58
CA SER A 65 10.53 3.21 0.03
C SER A 65 11.79 2.98 0.84
N GLU A 66 12.96 3.37 0.33
CA GLU A 66 14.24 3.21 1.03
C GLU A 66 14.28 4.09 2.29
N ILE A 67 13.82 5.35 2.20
CA ILE A 67 13.72 6.23 3.38
C ILE A 67 12.83 5.58 4.44
N LEU A 68 11.64 5.11 4.07
CA LEU A 68 10.73 4.46 5.02
C LEU A 68 11.32 3.16 5.58
N SER A 69 12.01 2.37 4.76
CA SER A 69 12.72 1.16 5.19
C SER A 69 13.73 1.47 6.28
N ASP A 70 14.51 2.54 6.13
CA ASP A 70 15.48 2.95 7.15
C ASP A 70 14.81 3.36 8.47
N TYR A 71 13.67 4.03 8.43
CA TYR A 71 12.89 4.35 9.63
C TYR A 71 12.37 3.08 10.33
N LEU A 72 11.84 2.12 9.56
CA LEU A 72 11.37 0.84 10.08
C LEU A 72 12.51 0.02 10.69
N LYS A 73 13.69 -0.03 10.03
CA LYS A 73 14.90 -0.69 10.57
C LYS A 73 15.34 -0.07 11.89
N LYS A 74 15.35 1.26 12.00
CA LYS A 74 15.69 1.97 13.25
C LYS A 74 14.76 1.61 14.40
N LYS A 75 13.48 1.35 14.11
CA LYS A 75 12.45 0.89 15.07
C LYS A 75 12.43 -0.63 15.26
N LYS A 76 13.29 -1.39 14.57
CA LYS A 76 13.39 -2.85 14.62
C LYS A 76 12.09 -3.56 14.20
N ILE A 77 11.45 -3.05 13.16
CA ILE A 77 10.26 -3.66 12.57
C ILE A 77 10.71 -4.47 11.34
N ASP A 78 10.44 -5.77 11.36
CA ASP A 78 10.70 -6.67 10.24
C ASP A 78 9.77 -6.31 9.07
N HIS A 79 10.35 -6.13 7.89
CA HIS A 79 9.61 -5.77 6.67
C HIS A 79 10.40 -6.20 5.43
N GLU A 80 9.67 -6.35 4.32
CA GLU A 80 10.21 -6.65 3.00
C GLU A 80 9.91 -5.48 2.05
N VAL A 81 10.90 -5.11 1.22
CA VAL A 81 10.75 -4.02 0.24
C VAL A 81 10.62 -4.61 -1.16
N LEU A 82 9.51 -4.30 -1.83
CA LEU A 82 9.22 -4.70 -3.20
C LEU A 82 9.47 -3.50 -4.12
N ASN A 83 10.40 -3.63 -5.07
CA ASN A 83 10.84 -2.51 -5.92
C ASN A 83 10.54 -2.74 -7.41
N ALA A 84 9.67 -3.70 -7.72
CA ALA A 84 9.24 -4.08 -9.05
C ALA A 84 10.38 -4.56 -9.97
N LYS A 85 11.54 -4.93 -9.43
CA LYS A 85 12.67 -5.44 -10.24
C LYS A 85 12.62 -6.95 -10.47
N PHE A 86 12.02 -7.70 -9.55
CA PHE A 86 12.02 -9.17 -9.59
C PHE A 86 10.62 -9.73 -9.36
N HIS A 87 9.76 -9.62 -10.38
CA HIS A 87 8.33 -9.96 -10.27
C HIS A 87 8.04 -11.35 -9.68
N ALA A 88 8.82 -12.38 -10.05
CA ALA A 88 8.61 -13.73 -9.53
C ALA A 88 8.88 -13.83 -8.02
N LYS A 89 10.00 -13.26 -7.56
CA LYS A 89 10.36 -13.25 -6.14
C LYS A 89 9.41 -12.39 -5.31
N GLU A 90 8.98 -11.26 -5.85
CA GLU A 90 8.03 -10.37 -5.19
C GLU A 90 6.64 -11.00 -5.05
N ALA A 91 6.20 -11.76 -6.06
CA ALA A 91 4.96 -12.53 -5.98
C ALA A 91 5.01 -13.60 -4.88
N GLU A 92 6.15 -14.27 -4.69
CA GLU A 92 6.34 -15.22 -3.59
C GLU A 92 6.23 -14.54 -2.21
N ILE A 93 6.77 -13.33 -2.06
CA ILE A 93 6.69 -12.55 -0.82
C ILE A 93 5.25 -12.14 -0.53
N ILE A 94 4.49 -11.71 -1.55
CA ILE A 94 3.07 -11.32 -1.41
C ILE A 94 2.16 -12.51 -1.11
N ALA A 95 2.55 -13.72 -1.50
CA ALA A 95 1.74 -14.93 -1.31
C ALA A 95 1.85 -15.55 0.10
N GLN A 96 2.80 -15.11 0.92
CA GLN A 96 2.99 -15.54 2.31
C GLN A 96 2.08 -14.76 3.27
#